data_AF-A0A3M1F078-F1
#
_entry.id   AF-A0A3M1F078-F1
#
_cell.length_a   1.000
_cell.length_b   1.000
_cell.length_c   1.000
_cell.angle_alpha   90.00
_cell.angle_beta   90.00
_cell.angle_gamma   90.00
#
_symmetry.space_group_name_H-M   'P 1'
#
loop_
_entity.id
_entity.type
_entity.pdbx_description
1 polymer ?
#
loop_
_entity_poly.entity_id
_entity_poly.type
_entity_poly.pdbx_seq_one_letter_code
_entity_poly.pdbx_strand_id
1 'polypeptide(L)'
;VGVNILDLGIGWLWESMGWARTDAEAFSELIAFAFNPLGAVVLAISAGVGEELGVRGVLQPRLGILFSNLFFTSLHAFQYNWDALLVVFLIGLIFGVLRKYTNTTTSALAHALYDFILVMLAIYGVSVGS
;
A
#
# COMPACT_ATOMS: atom_id res chain seq x y z
N VAL A 1 18.32 -9.93 7.70
CA VAL A 1 18.32 -8.51 7.30
C VAL A 1 18.18 -7.70 8.58
N GLY A 2 18.98 -6.65 8.77
CA GLY A 2 19.25 -6.06 10.09
C GLY A 2 17.99 -5.55 10.79
N VAL A 3 17.69 -6.07 11.98
CA VAL A 3 16.57 -5.60 12.79
C VAL A 3 16.91 -4.18 13.25
N ASN A 4 16.18 -3.19 12.76
CA ASN A 4 16.38 -1.81 13.14
C ASN A 4 15.93 -1.62 14.60
N ILE A 5 16.65 -0.85 15.41
CA ILE A 5 16.27 -0.54 16.80
C ILE A 5 14.85 0.07 16.86
N LEU A 6 14.47 0.80 15.80
CA LEU A 6 13.11 1.28 15.60
C LEU A 6 12.07 0.16 15.49
N ASP A 7 12.35 -0.91 14.75
CA ASP A 7 11.42 -2.04 14.60
C ASP A 7 11.24 -2.79 15.92
N LEU A 8 12.30 -2.91 16.73
CA LEU A 8 12.22 -3.50 18.06
C LEU A 8 11.35 -2.65 19.00
N GLY A 9 11.52 -1.32 18.98
CA GLY A 9 10.75 -0.41 19.82
C GLY A 9 9.28 -0.35 19.43
N ILE A 10 8.98 -0.27 18.14
CA ILE A 10 7.61 -0.29 17.60
C ILE A 10 6.97 -1.66 17.86
N GLY A 11 7.71 -2.74 17.62
CA GLY A 11 7.24 -4.11 17.86
C GLY A 11 6.85 -4.36 19.31
N TRP A 12 7.72 -3.97 20.25
CA TRP A 12 7.46 -4.06 21.68
C TRP A 12 6.23 -3.24 22.10
N LEU A 13 6.12 -1.98 21.66
CA LEU A 13 4.98 -1.14 21.97
C LEU A 13 3.68 -1.80 21.47
N TRP A 14 3.70 -2.31 20.25
CA TRP A 14 2.54 -2.93 19.61
C TRP A 14 2.05 -4.18 20.34
N GLU A 15 2.97 -5.06 20.71
CA GLU A 15 2.68 -6.27 21.48
C GLU A 15 2.19 -5.94 22.90
N SER A 16 2.77 -4.92 23.54
CA SER A 16 2.34 -4.47 24.87
C SER A 16 0.90 -3.94 24.89
N MET A 17 0.43 -3.41 23.75
CA MET A 17 -0.94 -2.92 23.58
C MET A 17 -1.93 -4.03 23.21
N GLY A 18 -1.45 -5.26 22.97
CA GLY A 18 -2.28 -6.41 22.63
C GLY A 18 -2.98 -6.30 21.27
N TRP A 19 -2.43 -5.48 20.35
CA TRP A 19 -3.06 -5.23 19.07
C TRP A 19 -2.78 -6.36 18.07
N ALA A 20 -3.86 -6.91 17.51
CA ALA A 20 -3.75 -7.90 16.44
C ALA A 20 -3.05 -7.28 15.21
N ARG A 21 -2.13 -8.04 14.62
CA ARG A 21 -1.60 -7.77 13.29
C ARG A 21 -2.37 -8.60 12.26
N THR A 22 -2.34 -8.17 11.01
CA THR A 22 -2.90 -8.99 9.92
C THR A 22 -2.20 -10.34 9.91
N ASP A 23 -2.99 -11.41 10.02
CA ASP A 23 -2.48 -12.76 9.84
C ASP A 23 -2.15 -12.96 8.36
N ALA A 24 -0.85 -13.04 8.05
CA ALA A 24 -0.36 -13.16 6.69
C ALA A 24 -0.76 -14.49 6.04
N GLU A 25 -0.92 -15.56 6.81
CA GLU A 25 -1.31 -16.88 6.32
C GLU A 25 -2.80 -16.87 5.95
N ALA A 26 -3.67 -16.38 6.85
CA ALA A 26 -5.09 -16.25 6.59
C ALA A 26 -5.38 -15.29 5.43
N PHE A 27 -4.62 -14.19 5.31
CA PHE A 27 -4.72 -13.28 4.18
C PHE A 27 -4.30 -13.95 2.88
N SER A 28 -3.20 -14.70 2.89
CA SER A 28 -2.71 -15.44 1.71
C SER A 28 -3.71 -16.49 1.22
N GLU A 29 -4.35 -17.23 2.13
CA GLU A 29 -5.43 -18.16 1.79
C GLU A 29 -6.63 -17.45 1.16
N LEU A 30 -7.06 -16.33 1.73
CA LEU A 30 -8.19 -15.54 1.23
C LEU A 30 -7.96 -15.06 -0.20
N ILE A 31 -6.74 -14.63 -0.53
CA ILE A 31 -6.40 -14.09 -1.85
C ILE A 31 -5.81 -15.13 -2.81
N ALA A 32 -5.63 -16.38 -2.39
CA ALA A 32 -4.97 -17.41 -3.20
C ALA A 32 -5.66 -17.61 -4.56
N PHE A 33 -7.00 -17.51 -4.62
CA PHE A 33 -7.75 -17.60 -5.87
C PHE A 33 -7.40 -16.48 -6.87
N ALA A 34 -6.91 -15.34 -6.37
CA ALA A 34 -6.54 -14.17 -7.14
C ALA A 34 -5.06 -14.17 -7.58
N PHE A 35 -4.28 -15.17 -7.18
CA PHE A 35 -2.86 -15.34 -7.54
C PHE A 35 -2.68 -15.89 -8.97
N ASN A 36 -3.27 -15.19 -9.94
CA ASN A 36 -3.15 -15.45 -11.37
C ASN A 36 -3.23 -14.11 -12.14
N PRO A 37 -2.84 -14.05 -13.43
CA PRO A 37 -2.80 -12.77 -14.16
C PRO A 37 -4.13 -12.01 -14.21
N LEU A 38 -5.26 -12.72 -14.27
CA LEU A 38 -6.58 -12.08 -14.25
C LEU A 38 -6.90 -11.54 -12.86
N GLY A 39 -6.62 -12.30 -11.81
CA GLY A 39 -6.74 -11.85 -10.42
C GLY A 39 -5.87 -10.64 -10.12
N ALA A 40 -4.65 -10.60 -10.65
CA ALA A 40 -3.75 -9.45 -10.55
C ALA A 40 -4.36 -8.18 -11.15
N VAL A 41 -5.00 -8.26 -12.33
CA VAL A 41 -5.72 -7.12 -12.94
C VAL A 41 -6.87 -6.65 -12.04
N VAL A 42 -7.67 -7.58 -11.53
CA VAL A 42 -8.82 -7.24 -10.67
C VAL A 42 -8.38 -6.59 -9.38
N LEU A 43 -7.37 -7.14 -8.70
CA LEU A 43 -6.79 -6.60 -7.47
C LEU A 43 -6.25 -5.19 -7.70
N ALA A 44 -5.41 -5.04 -8.73
CA ALA A 44 -4.76 -3.78 -9.07
C ALA A 44 -5.76 -2.67 -9.41
N ILE A 45 -6.77 -2.96 -10.23
CA ILE A 45 -7.80 -1.96 -10.57
C ILE A 45 -8.64 -1.62 -9.33
N SER A 46 -9.02 -2.62 -8.52
CA SER A 46 -9.83 -2.39 -7.33
C SER A 46 -9.11 -1.52 -6.31
N ALA A 47 -7.84 -1.83 -6.04
CA ALA A 47 -6.98 -1.04 -5.15
C ALA A 47 -6.76 0.38 -5.71
N GLY A 48 -6.23 0.47 -6.94
CA GLY A 48 -5.92 1.76 -7.56
C GLY A 48 -7.11 2.69 -7.70
N VAL A 49 -8.31 2.18 -8.04
CA VAL A 49 -9.52 3.00 -8.12
C VAL A 49 -10.06 3.32 -6.72
N GLY A 50 -10.22 2.32 -5.85
CA GLY A 50 -10.83 2.51 -4.53
C GLY A 50 -10.05 3.48 -3.66
N GLU A 51 -8.74 3.29 -3.59
CA GLU A 51 -7.84 4.10 -2.75
C GLU A 51 -7.67 5.51 -3.31
N GLU A 52 -7.50 5.67 -4.64
CA GLU A 52 -7.33 7.00 -5.22
C GLU A 52 -8.62 7.82 -5.19
N LEU A 53 -9.80 7.20 -5.34
CA LEU A 53 -11.07 7.92 -5.16
C LEU A 53 -11.21 8.48 -3.75
N GLY A 54 -10.92 7.67 -2.72
CA GLY A 54 -10.98 8.10 -1.32
C GLY A 54 -9.89 9.12 -0.99
N VAL A 55 -8.63 8.77 -1.21
CA VAL A 55 -7.49 9.58 -0.77
C VAL A 55 -7.32 10.81 -1.67
N ARG A 56 -7.27 10.64 -2.99
CA ARG A 56 -6.94 11.74 -3.93
C ARG A 56 -8.18 12.48 -4.41
N GLY A 57 -9.32 11.78 -4.51
CA GLY A 57 -10.61 12.37 -4.86
C GLY A 57 -11.25 13.12 -3.69
N VAL A 58 -11.29 12.52 -2.49
CA VAL A 58 -12.00 13.10 -1.33
C VAL A 58 -11.06 13.81 -0.37
N LEU A 59 -9.98 13.18 0.10
CA LEU A 59 -9.17 13.74 1.19
C LEU A 59 -8.18 14.81 0.72
N GLN A 60 -7.45 14.58 -0.36
CA GLN A 60 -6.39 15.48 -0.84
C GLN A 60 -6.88 16.92 -1.14
N PRO A 61 -8.07 17.16 -1.73
CA PRO A 61 -8.55 18.53 -1.95
C PRO A 61 -8.84 19.30 -0.66
N ARG A 62 -9.11 18.60 0.45
CA ARG A 62 -9.48 19.18 1.75
C ARG A 62 -8.29 19.31 2.70
N LEU A 63 -7.42 18.31 2.69
CA LEU A 63 -6.30 18.16 3.63
C LEU A 63 -4.95 18.48 2.99
N GLY A 64 -4.90 18.69 1.68
CA GLY A 64 -3.65 18.79 0.92
C GLY A 64 -2.93 17.44 0.80
N ILE A 65 -1.81 17.44 0.06
CA ILE A 65 -1.07 16.20 -0.27
C ILE A 65 -0.51 15.53 0.98
N LEU A 66 0.11 16.30 1.88
CA LEU A 66 0.85 15.75 3.01
C LEU A 66 -0.07 14.97 3.95
N PHE A 67 -1.15 15.58 4.43
CA PHE A 67 -2.03 14.95 5.41
C PHE A 67 -2.87 13.82 4.80
N SER A 68 -3.33 13.93 3.54
CA SER A 68 -4.00 12.81 2.87
C SER A 68 -3.05 11.62 2.69
N ASN A 69 -1.77 11.87 2.40
CA ASN A 69 -0.78 10.81 2.21
C ASN A 69 -0.33 10.16 3.52
N LEU A 70 -0.21 10.93 4.60
CA LEU A 70 0.03 10.39 5.94
C LEU A 70 -1.14 9.48 6.37
N PHE A 71 -2.38 9.89 6.12
CA PHE A 71 -3.54 9.04 6.36
C PHE A 71 -3.47 7.74 5.54
N PHE A 72 -3.21 7.84 4.23
CA PHE A 72 -3.03 6.69 3.36
C PHE A 72 -1.94 5.72 3.86
N THR A 73 -0.79 6.25 4.26
CA THR A 73 0.32 5.45 4.81
C THR A 73 -0.10 4.78 6.12
N SER A 74 -0.88 5.46 6.98
CA SER A 74 -1.34 4.89 8.26
C SER A 74 -2.27 3.69 8.08
N LEU A 75 -3.05 3.62 7.00
CA LEU A 75 -3.91 2.46 6.70
C LEU A 75 -3.08 1.19 6.46
N HIS A 76 -1.83 1.34 6.05
CA HIS A 76 -0.92 0.24 5.78
C HIS A 76 -0.08 -0.16 7.00
N ALA A 77 -0.17 0.58 8.11
CA ALA A 77 0.65 0.34 9.31
C ALA A 77 0.38 -1.03 9.97
N PHE A 78 -0.80 -1.60 9.74
CA PHE A 78 -1.17 -2.95 10.21
C PHE A 78 -0.72 -4.09 9.27
N GLN A 79 -0.19 -3.74 8.09
CA GLN A 79 0.24 -4.68 7.05
C GLN A 79 1.76 -4.72 6.88
N TYR A 80 2.43 -3.58 7.06
CA TYR A 80 3.84 -3.41 6.68
C TYR A 80 4.73 -2.93 7.84
N ASN A 81 6.00 -3.32 7.77
CA ASN A 81 7.06 -2.81 8.63
C ASN A 81 7.45 -1.36 8.25
N TRP A 82 8.26 -0.71 9.08
CA TRP A 82 8.62 0.71 8.92
C TRP A 82 9.28 1.04 7.57
N ASP A 83 10.16 0.17 7.07
CA ASP A 83 10.85 0.32 5.79
C ASP A 83 9.86 0.28 4.61
N ALA A 84 8.93 -0.66 4.61
CA ALA A 84 7.87 -0.75 3.62
C ALA A 84 6.88 0.43 3.73
N LEU A 85 6.57 0.90 4.94
CA LEU A 85 5.75 2.11 5.13
C LEU A 85 6.41 3.36 4.55
N LEU A 86 7.73 3.49 4.62
CA LEU A 86 8.46 4.58 3.97
C LEU A 86 8.28 4.53 2.44
N VAL A 87 8.34 3.33 1.85
CA VAL A 87 8.08 3.15 0.40
C VAL A 87 6.63 3.54 0.07
N VAL A 88 5.65 3.08 0.84
CA VAL A 88 4.23 3.46 0.67
C VAL A 88 4.05 4.97 0.74
N PHE A 89 4.70 5.63 1.70
CA PHE A 89 4.65 7.09 1.82
C PHE A 89 5.23 7.78 0.59
N LEU A 90 6.41 7.36 0.12
CA LEU A 90 7.08 7.98 -1.04
C LEU A 90 6.30 7.77 -2.34
N ILE A 91 5.83 6.56 -2.61
CA ILE A 91 4.99 6.26 -3.78
C ILE A 91 3.66 7.01 -3.69
N GLY A 92 3.05 7.06 -2.50
CA GLY A 92 1.83 7.81 -2.26
C GLY A 92 1.99 9.33 -2.49
N LEU A 93 3.15 9.91 -2.19
CA LEU A 93 3.48 11.29 -2.54
C LEU A 93 3.53 11.48 -4.06
N ILE A 94 4.13 10.54 -4.80
CA ILE A 94 4.19 10.58 -6.26
C ILE A 94 2.77 10.59 -6.84
N PHE A 95 1.87 9.73 -6.38
CA PHE A 95 0.47 9.74 -6.81
C PHE A 95 -0.26 11.03 -6.41
N GLY A 96 -0.03 11.54 -5.21
CA GLY A 96 -0.60 12.83 -4.77
C GLY A 96 -0.16 14.00 -5.67
N VAL A 97 1.11 14.03 -6.05
CA VAL A 97 1.67 15.00 -7.00
C VAL A 97 1.10 14.79 -8.40
N LEU A 98 1.02 13.54 -8.87
CA LEU A 98 0.44 13.20 -10.17
C LEU A 98 -1.01 13.72 -10.28
N ARG A 99 -1.86 13.45 -9.29
CA ARG A 99 -3.24 13.98 -9.23
C ARG A 99 -3.30 15.50 -9.13
N LYS A 100 -2.29 16.17 -8.57
CA LYS A 100 -2.23 17.64 -8.54
C LYS A 100 -2.05 18.23 -9.94
N TYR A 101 -1.24 17.58 -10.78
CA TYR A 101 -0.93 18.05 -12.14
C TYR A 101 -1.81 17.41 -13.23
N THR A 102 -2.61 16.41 -12.89
CA THR A 102 -3.49 15.70 -13.82
C THR A 102 -4.92 15.60 -13.28
N ASN A 103 -5.39 14.41 -12.92
CA ASN A 103 -6.70 14.13 -12.34
C ASN A 103 -6.67 12.80 -11.57
N THR A 104 -7.76 12.48 -10.85
CA THR A 104 -7.86 11.26 -10.05
C THR A 104 -7.80 9.99 -10.89
N THR A 105 -8.35 9.98 -12.12
CA THR A 105 -8.33 8.82 -13.01
C THR A 105 -6.91 8.47 -13.44
N THR A 106 -6.11 9.46 -13.83
CA THR A 106 -4.70 9.25 -14.19
C THR A 106 -3.90 8.70 -13.00
N SER A 107 -4.15 9.21 -11.80
CA SER A 107 -3.53 8.68 -10.57
C SER A 107 -3.96 7.25 -10.27
N ALA A 108 -5.25 6.93 -10.39
CA ALA A 108 -5.81 5.58 -10.24
C ALA A 108 -5.20 4.57 -11.21
N LEU A 109 -5.02 4.96 -12.48
CA LEU A 109 -4.38 4.10 -13.47
C LEU A 109 -2.89 3.87 -13.17
N ALA A 110 -2.18 4.91 -12.71
CA ALA A 110 -0.77 4.77 -12.33
C ALA A 110 -0.60 3.87 -11.09
N HIS A 111 -1.49 4.02 -10.10
CA HIS A 111 -1.52 3.18 -8.92
C HIS A 111 -1.85 1.72 -9.29
N ALA A 112 -2.91 1.50 -10.06
CA ALA A 112 -3.26 0.16 -10.53
C ALA A 112 -2.12 -0.48 -11.34
N LEU A 113 -1.44 0.28 -12.21
CA LEU A 113 -0.30 -0.27 -12.96
C LEU A 113 0.85 -0.67 -12.04
N TYR A 114 1.14 0.13 -11.02
CA TYR A 114 2.17 -0.18 -10.02
C TYR A 114 1.84 -1.49 -9.28
N ASP A 115 0.62 -1.62 -8.76
CA ASP A 115 0.16 -2.83 -8.06
C ASP A 115 0.14 -4.05 -8.97
N PHE A 116 -0.32 -3.88 -10.21
CA PHE A 116 -0.32 -4.96 -11.20
C PHE A 116 1.10 -5.48 -11.44
N ILE A 117 2.07 -4.60 -11.64
CA ILE A 117 3.47 -5.00 -11.85
C ILE A 117 3.99 -5.75 -10.62
N LEU A 118 3.74 -5.24 -9.41
CA LEU A 118 4.18 -5.91 -8.18
C LEU A 118 3.57 -7.32 -8.02
N VAL A 119 2.26 -7.46 -8.23
CA VAL A 119 1.59 -8.75 -8.12
C VAL A 119 2.07 -9.71 -9.20
N MET A 120 2.29 -9.25 -10.43
CA MET A 120 2.82 -10.10 -11.50
C MET A 120 4.25 -10.55 -11.22
N LEU A 121 5.10 -9.68 -10.68
CA LEU A 121 6.45 -10.05 -10.25
C LEU A 121 6.41 -11.09 -9.14
N ALA A 122 5.50 -10.94 -8.16
CA ALA A 122 5.28 -11.93 -7.12
C ALA A 122 4.81 -13.28 -7.67
N ILE A 123 3.86 -13.30 -8.61
CA ILE A 123 3.38 -14.53 -9.29
C ILE A 123 4.53 -15.25 -10.00
N TYR A 124 5.44 -14.52 -10.65
CA TYR A 124 6.59 -15.10 -11.33
C TYR A 124 7.79 -15.40 -10.41
N GLY A 125 7.63 -15.26 -9.08
CA GLY A 125 8.68 -15.54 -8.11
C GLY A 125 9.85 -14.56 -8.15
N VAL A 126 9.66 -13.38 -8.74
CA VAL A 126 10.65 -12.30 -8.72
C VAL A 126 10.47 -11.53 -7.42
N SER A 127 11.38 -11.74 -6.46
CA SER A 127 11.40 -10.95 -5.23
C SER A 127 11.87 -9.52 -5.54
N VAL A 128 11.01 -8.55 -5.26
CA VAL A 128 11.32 -7.12 -5.33
C VAL A 128 11.63 -6.66 -3.91
N GLY A 129 12.89 -6.77 -3.49
CA GLY A 129 13.37 -6.35 -2.17
C GLY A 129 13.28 -7.43 -1.10
N SER A 130 14.40 -7.63 -0.40
CA SER A 130 14.65 -8.58 0.69
C SER A 130 14.59 -7.93 2.06
#